data_AF-A0A2M9YS61-F1
#
_entry.id   AF-A0A2M9YS61-F1
#
_cell.length_a   1.000
_cell.length_b   1.000
_cell.length_c   1.000
_cell.angle_alpha   90.00
_cell.angle_beta   90.00
_cell.angle_gamma   90.00
#
_symmetry.space_group_name_H-M   'P 1'
#
loop_
_entity.id
_entity.type
_entity.pdbx_description
1 polymer ?
#
loop_
_entity_poly.entity_id
_entity_poly.type
_entity_poly.pdbx_seq_one_letter_code
_entity_poly.pdbx_strand_id
1 'polypeptide(L)'
;MKKVFALAGTALLILMPTLLSSQLAGPPDEERAKKDVQIHWLKKNLGDKIQSIESNGEPVLIEKDDPKSGVDILYKFPFLVTTKRKDGSVTRTEVGANYVFVRTKGWLFSELGFGKNIVLSDPGKESPDKETVLKLIEESLLQDRWKGKTIENLRIGEAISGSDLDVSWFRYSGDYEVSMENNVRYSCTNLIVRLFKDDSASEWKLDWKEKGICRQTATPNDSSP
;
A
#
# COMPACT_ATOMS: atom_id res chain seq x y z
N MET A 1 -36.31 -65.58 6.74
CA MET A 1 -35.11 -65.07 6.03
C MET A 1 -35.55 -64.24 4.82
N LYS A 2 -34.75 -63.23 4.43
CA LYS A 2 -34.94 -62.15 3.43
C LYS A 2 -35.57 -60.89 4.04
N LYS A 3 -34.82 -60.02 4.72
CA LYS A 3 -33.69 -59.13 4.32
C LYS A 3 -34.09 -57.97 3.39
N VAL A 4 -34.25 -56.80 4.01
CA VAL A 4 -33.60 -55.51 3.70
C VAL A 4 -33.48 -55.18 2.21
N PHE A 5 -34.54 -54.61 1.63
CA PHE A 5 -34.48 -53.87 0.37
C PHE A 5 -35.39 -52.63 0.46
N ALA A 6 -35.06 -51.68 1.33
CA ALA A 6 -35.74 -50.38 1.35
C ALA A 6 -34.89 -49.22 1.90
N LEU A 7 -33.57 -49.41 2.04
CA LEU A 7 -32.67 -48.42 2.65
C LEU A 7 -31.49 -48.00 1.76
N ALA A 8 -31.39 -48.54 0.54
CA ALA A 8 -30.31 -48.19 -0.39
C ALA A 8 -30.67 -47.04 -1.36
N GLY A 9 -31.95 -46.68 -1.50
CA GLY A 9 -32.40 -45.63 -2.43
C GLY A 9 -32.30 -44.21 -1.88
N THR A 10 -32.37 -44.03 -0.56
CA THR A 10 -32.39 -42.71 0.10
C THR A 10 -31.02 -42.22 0.55
N ALA A 11 -30.02 -43.12 0.68
CA ALA A 11 -28.65 -42.72 1.05
C ALA A 11 -27.84 -42.11 -0.12
N LEU A 12 -28.24 -42.34 -1.38
CA LEU A 12 -27.49 -41.84 -2.55
C LEU A 12 -27.83 -40.37 -2.91
N LEU A 13 -28.96 -39.85 -2.44
CA LEU A 13 -29.41 -38.47 -2.73
C LEU A 13 -28.84 -37.41 -1.78
N ILE A 14 -28.24 -37.81 -0.65
CA ILE A 14 -27.68 -36.89 0.35
C ILE A 14 -26.17 -36.63 0.11
N LEU A 15 -25.52 -37.41 -0.75
CA LEU A 15 -24.09 -37.28 -1.06
C LEU A 15 -23.77 -36.40 -2.28
N MET A 16 -24.77 -35.89 -2.99
CA MET A 16 -24.59 -35.07 -4.20
C MET A 16 -24.43 -33.54 -4.02
N PRO A 17 -24.69 -32.87 -2.87
CA PRO A 17 -24.60 -31.41 -2.85
C PRO A 17 -23.16 -30.86 -2.75
N THR A 18 -22.16 -31.68 -2.39
CA THR A 18 -20.77 -31.21 -2.25
C THR A 18 -19.97 -31.18 -3.56
N LEU A 19 -20.45 -31.84 -4.62
CA LEU A 19 -19.79 -31.85 -5.94
C LEU A 19 -20.27 -30.72 -6.87
N LEU A 20 -21.39 -30.06 -6.54
CA LEU A 20 -21.95 -28.96 -7.34
C LEU A 20 -21.49 -27.58 -6.88
N SER A 21 -21.04 -27.42 -5.62
CA SER A 21 -20.58 -26.13 -5.11
C SER A 21 -19.29 -25.64 -5.79
N SER A 22 -18.45 -26.54 -6.33
CA SER A 22 -17.23 -26.15 -7.06
C SER A 22 -17.48 -25.62 -8.46
N GLN A 23 -18.67 -25.84 -9.03
CA GLN A 23 -19.05 -25.33 -10.35
C GLN A 23 -19.68 -23.94 -10.31
N LEU A 24 -20.08 -23.44 -9.13
CA LEU A 24 -20.75 -22.13 -8.99
C LEU A 24 -19.91 -21.02 -8.34
N ALA A 25 -18.74 -21.34 -7.78
CA ALA A 25 -17.85 -20.28 -7.29
C ALA A 25 -17.23 -19.54 -8.47
N GLY A 26 -17.60 -18.27 -8.65
CA GLY A 26 -17.00 -17.37 -9.63
C GLY A 26 -15.48 -17.24 -9.45
N PRO A 27 -14.78 -16.56 -10.38
CA PRO A 27 -13.37 -16.27 -10.21
C PRO A 27 -13.11 -15.57 -8.86
N PRO A 28 -11.90 -15.73 -8.28
CA PRO A 28 -11.56 -15.04 -7.04
C PRO A 28 -11.72 -13.53 -7.21
N ASP A 29 -12.01 -12.83 -6.12
CA ASP A 29 -12.05 -11.37 -6.08
C ASP A 29 -10.64 -10.77 -5.95
N GLU A 30 -10.57 -9.44 -6.13
CA GLU A 30 -9.30 -8.71 -6.08
C GLU A 30 -8.66 -8.79 -4.68
N GLU A 31 -9.46 -8.73 -3.62
CA GLU A 31 -9.01 -8.79 -2.24
C GLU A 31 -8.34 -10.15 -1.92
N ARG A 32 -8.92 -11.25 -2.41
CA ARG A 32 -8.31 -12.57 -2.32
C ARG A 32 -7.03 -12.62 -3.15
N ALA A 33 -7.02 -12.05 -4.35
CA ALA A 33 -5.83 -12.00 -5.18
C ALA A 33 -4.69 -11.21 -4.54
N LYS A 34 -4.96 -10.07 -3.89
CA LYS A 34 -3.97 -9.31 -3.11
C LYS A 34 -3.38 -10.14 -1.95
N LYS A 35 -4.22 -10.89 -1.23
CA LYS A 35 -3.76 -11.79 -0.17
C LYS A 35 -2.87 -12.89 -0.71
N ASP A 36 -3.24 -13.51 -1.83
CA ASP A 36 -2.43 -14.54 -2.47
C ASP A 36 -1.09 -13.97 -2.95
N VAL A 37 -1.06 -12.76 -3.54
CA VAL A 37 0.19 -12.05 -3.86
C VAL A 37 1.06 -11.88 -2.61
N GLN A 38 0.50 -11.38 -1.51
CA GLN A 38 1.25 -11.18 -0.27
C GLN A 38 1.86 -12.50 0.25
N ILE A 39 1.07 -13.57 0.30
CA ILE A 39 1.53 -14.88 0.79
C ILE A 39 2.63 -15.44 -0.12
N HIS A 40 2.41 -15.45 -1.43
CA HIS A 40 3.33 -16.07 -2.39
C HIS A 40 4.58 -15.23 -2.62
N TRP A 41 4.49 -13.90 -2.55
CA TRP A 41 5.64 -13.00 -2.60
C TRP A 41 6.57 -13.25 -1.41
N LEU A 42 6.05 -13.24 -0.18
CA LEU A 42 6.86 -13.41 1.03
C LEU A 42 7.51 -14.80 1.09
N LYS A 43 6.89 -15.82 0.50
CA LYS A 43 7.51 -17.14 0.34
C LYS A 43 8.68 -17.14 -0.65
N LYS A 44 8.57 -16.38 -1.75
CA LYS A 44 9.59 -16.34 -2.81
C LYS A 44 10.74 -15.38 -2.50
N ASN A 45 10.44 -14.25 -1.87
CA ASN A 45 11.38 -13.16 -1.60
C ASN A 45 11.56 -12.99 -0.08
N LEU A 46 12.28 -13.92 0.53
CA LEU A 46 12.49 -13.94 1.98
C LEU A 46 13.27 -12.69 2.44
N GLY A 47 12.68 -11.95 3.38
CA GLY A 47 13.27 -10.73 3.95
C GLY A 47 12.79 -9.43 3.29
N ASP A 48 12.04 -9.50 2.20
CA ASP A 48 11.36 -8.33 1.65
C ASP A 48 10.16 -7.93 2.52
N LYS A 49 9.91 -6.62 2.61
CA LYS A 49 8.72 -6.04 3.23
C LYS A 49 7.87 -5.38 2.16
N ILE A 50 6.66 -5.89 1.94
CA ILE A 50 5.68 -5.27 1.05
C ILE A 50 5.19 -3.97 1.68
N GLN A 51 5.29 -2.87 0.94
CA GLN A 51 4.81 -1.54 1.35
C GLN A 51 3.41 -1.27 0.79
N SER A 52 3.15 -1.59 -0.48
CA SER A 52 1.82 -1.47 -1.10
C SER A 52 1.59 -2.53 -2.17
N ILE A 53 0.31 -2.87 -2.40
CA ILE A 53 -0.17 -3.68 -3.52
C ILE A 53 -1.35 -2.91 -4.15
N GLU A 54 -1.12 -2.37 -5.34
CA GLU A 54 -2.08 -1.54 -6.08
C GLU A 54 -2.54 -2.28 -7.33
N SER A 55 -3.81 -2.14 -7.69
CA SER A 55 -4.34 -2.72 -8.95
C SER A 55 -3.71 -2.01 -10.14
N ASN A 56 -3.27 -2.78 -11.12
CA ASN A 56 -2.58 -2.28 -12.31
C ASN A 56 -3.37 -2.56 -13.60
N GLY A 57 -4.68 -2.36 -13.53
CA GLY A 57 -5.62 -2.63 -14.60
C GLY A 57 -6.72 -3.61 -14.20
N GLU A 58 -7.59 -3.91 -15.15
CA GLU A 58 -8.71 -4.83 -14.96
C GLU A 58 -8.24 -6.30 -15.01
N PRO A 59 -8.88 -7.20 -14.24
CA PRO A 59 -8.60 -8.63 -14.34
C PRO A 59 -8.95 -9.18 -15.73
N VAL A 60 -8.12 -10.07 -16.25
CA VAL A 60 -8.25 -10.61 -17.61
C VAL A 60 -8.56 -12.10 -17.56
N LEU A 61 -9.64 -12.51 -18.24
CA LEU A 61 -9.95 -13.91 -18.55
C LEU A 61 -9.28 -14.30 -19.87
N ILE A 62 -8.52 -15.38 -19.85
CA ILE A 62 -7.79 -15.92 -20.99
C ILE A 62 -8.25 -17.35 -21.19
N GLU A 63 -8.89 -17.61 -22.32
CA GLU A 63 -9.27 -18.96 -22.74
C GLU A 63 -8.29 -19.41 -23.82
N LYS A 64 -7.60 -20.53 -23.57
CA LYS A 64 -6.66 -21.11 -24.51
C LYS A 64 -7.13 -22.50 -24.90
N ASP A 65 -7.45 -22.66 -26.18
CA ASP A 65 -7.77 -23.96 -26.75
C ASP A 65 -6.48 -24.75 -26.99
N ASP A 66 -6.23 -25.78 -26.18
CA ASP A 66 -5.19 -26.76 -26.46
C ASP A 66 -5.81 -27.97 -27.20
N PRO A 67 -5.34 -28.27 -28.43
CA PRO A 67 -5.87 -29.39 -29.22
C PRO A 67 -5.65 -30.77 -28.58
N LYS A 68 -4.82 -30.89 -27.53
CA LYS A 68 -4.52 -32.15 -26.84
C LYS A 68 -5.18 -32.26 -25.46
N SER A 69 -5.37 -31.15 -24.73
CA SER A 69 -5.88 -31.15 -23.34
C SER A 69 -7.22 -30.45 -23.15
N GLY A 70 -7.77 -29.80 -24.19
CA GLY A 70 -9.03 -29.05 -24.11
C GLY A 70 -8.82 -27.57 -23.82
N VAL A 71 -9.88 -26.89 -23.34
CA VAL A 71 -9.87 -25.45 -23.05
C VAL A 71 -9.25 -25.19 -21.67
N ASP A 72 -8.11 -24.51 -21.64
CA ASP A 72 -7.52 -23.99 -20.42
C ASP A 72 -8.06 -22.57 -20.17
N ILE A 73 -8.75 -22.39 -19.05
CA ILE A 73 -9.29 -21.09 -18.65
C ILE A 73 -8.41 -20.53 -17.54
N LEU A 74 -7.76 -19.39 -17.83
CA LEU A 74 -6.93 -18.65 -16.90
C LEU A 74 -7.58 -17.32 -16.54
N TYR A 75 -7.42 -16.88 -15.29
CA TYR A 75 -7.84 -15.57 -14.84
C TYR A 75 -6.68 -14.86 -14.16
N LYS A 76 -6.36 -13.65 -14.62
CA LYS A 76 -5.16 -12.91 -14.21
C LYS A 76 -5.52 -11.58 -13.61
N PHE A 77 -5.06 -11.32 -12.39
CA PHE A 77 -5.11 -10.01 -11.75
C PHE A 77 -3.76 -9.28 -11.90
N PRO A 78 -3.72 -8.12 -12.59
CA PRO A 78 -2.53 -7.30 -12.65
C PRO A 78 -2.40 -6.39 -11.43
N PHE A 79 -1.22 -6.40 -10.80
CA PHE A 79 -0.86 -5.58 -9.65
C PHE A 79 0.49 -4.86 -9.84
N LEU A 80 0.65 -3.74 -9.15
CA LEU A 80 1.94 -3.12 -8.87
C LEU A 80 2.25 -3.35 -7.40
N VAL A 81 3.35 -4.05 -7.14
CA VAL A 81 3.81 -4.36 -5.78
C VAL A 81 5.02 -3.50 -5.47
N THR A 82 4.87 -2.60 -4.49
CA THR A 82 5.98 -1.80 -3.97
C THR A 82 6.57 -2.52 -2.76
N THR A 83 7.86 -2.82 -2.80
CA THR A 83 8.56 -3.59 -1.75
C THR A 83 9.84 -2.89 -1.33
N LYS A 84 10.11 -2.91 -0.03
CA LYS A 84 11.44 -2.67 0.52
C LYS A 84 12.17 -4.00 0.59
N ARG A 85 13.24 -4.14 -0.16
CA ARG A 85 14.06 -5.34 -0.20
C ARG A 85 14.94 -5.46 1.04
N LYS A 86 15.46 -6.65 1.28
CA LYS A 86 16.40 -6.92 2.39
C LYS A 86 17.66 -6.05 2.34
N ASP A 87 18.12 -5.69 1.14
CA ASP A 87 19.26 -4.79 0.93
C ASP A 87 18.92 -3.32 1.20
N GLY A 88 17.66 -2.98 1.48
CA GLY A 88 17.19 -1.63 1.73
C GLY A 88 16.85 -0.84 0.47
N SER A 89 16.86 -1.46 -0.72
CA SER A 89 16.32 -0.83 -1.92
C SER A 89 14.79 -0.88 -1.92
N VAL A 90 14.13 0.14 -2.46
CA VAL A 90 12.69 0.10 -2.71
C VAL A 90 12.46 -0.16 -4.18
N THR A 91 11.66 -1.18 -4.50
CA THR A 91 11.35 -1.55 -5.87
C THR A 91 9.84 -1.61 -6.09
N ARG A 92 9.40 -1.20 -7.28
CA ARG A 92 8.03 -1.36 -7.75
C ARG A 92 8.04 -2.38 -8.89
N THR A 93 7.30 -3.46 -8.69
CA THR A 93 7.30 -4.61 -9.59
C THR A 93 5.89 -4.87 -10.10
N GLU A 94 5.74 -5.03 -11.40
CA GLU A 94 4.51 -5.55 -11.99
C GLU A 94 4.36 -7.03 -11.66
N VAL A 95 3.20 -7.42 -11.13
CA VAL A 95 2.90 -8.79 -10.73
C VAL A 95 1.53 -9.19 -11.26
N GLY A 96 1.45 -10.35 -11.91
CA GLY A 96 0.20 -10.99 -12.25
C GLY A 96 -0.10 -12.12 -11.27
N ALA A 97 -1.21 -12.06 -10.53
CA ALA A 97 -1.73 -13.23 -9.83
C ALA A 97 -2.55 -14.08 -10.79
N ASN A 98 -2.07 -15.27 -11.11
CA ASN A 98 -2.66 -16.14 -12.12
C ASN A 98 -3.46 -17.25 -11.45
N TYR A 99 -4.69 -17.47 -11.92
CA TYR A 99 -5.57 -18.54 -11.51
C TYR A 99 -5.93 -19.42 -12.69
N VAL A 100 -6.07 -20.72 -12.44
CA VAL A 100 -6.54 -21.71 -13.43
C VAL A 100 -7.85 -22.30 -12.96
N PHE A 101 -8.80 -22.46 -13.88
CA PHE A 101 -10.06 -23.14 -13.58
C PHE A 101 -9.92 -24.64 -13.82
N VAL A 102 -10.09 -25.42 -12.75
CA VAL A 102 -10.12 -26.89 -12.82
C VAL A 102 -11.55 -27.34 -12.57
N ARG A 103 -12.21 -27.98 -13.54
CA ARG A 103 -13.64 -28.35 -13.46
C ARG A 103 -14.06 -29.05 -12.16
N THR A 104 -13.18 -29.88 -11.59
CA THR A 104 -13.44 -30.64 -10.37
C THR A 104 -13.10 -29.89 -9.07
N LYS A 105 -12.37 -28.78 -9.14
CA LYS A 105 -11.84 -28.04 -7.98
C LYS A 105 -12.18 -26.54 -7.97
N GLY A 106 -12.75 -26.01 -9.05
CA GLY A 106 -12.98 -24.58 -9.23
C GLY A 106 -11.68 -23.83 -9.55
N TRP A 107 -11.65 -22.54 -9.21
CA TRP A 107 -10.51 -21.66 -9.41
C TRP A 107 -9.40 -21.93 -8.39
N LEU A 108 -8.20 -22.21 -8.90
CA LEU A 108 -7.01 -22.46 -8.09
C LEU A 108 -5.94 -21.43 -8.41
N PHE A 109 -5.27 -20.91 -7.38
CA PHE A 109 -4.07 -20.11 -7.57
C PHE A 109 -3.01 -20.98 -8.27
N SER A 110 -2.47 -20.46 -9.37
CA SER A 110 -1.44 -21.12 -10.17
C SER A 110 -0.07 -20.59 -9.79
N GLU A 111 0.17 -19.30 -10.03
CA GLU A 111 1.48 -18.69 -9.84
C GLU A 111 1.42 -17.15 -9.78
N LEU A 112 2.56 -16.56 -9.41
CA LEU A 112 2.85 -15.15 -9.64
C LEU A 112 3.67 -14.99 -10.92
N GLY A 113 3.10 -14.33 -11.93
CA GLY A 113 3.85 -13.83 -13.07
C GLY A 113 4.54 -12.51 -12.71
N PHE A 114 5.83 -12.37 -13.02
CA PHE A 114 6.59 -11.15 -12.75
C PHE A 114 6.83 -10.40 -14.06
N GLY A 115 6.45 -9.14 -14.09
CA GLY A 115 6.68 -8.22 -15.19
C GLY A 115 7.88 -7.30 -14.92
N LYS A 116 7.76 -6.05 -15.36
CA LYS A 116 8.83 -5.06 -15.20
C LYS A 116 9.12 -4.80 -13.71
N ASN A 117 10.40 -4.73 -13.37
CA ASN A 117 10.88 -4.32 -12.05
C ASN A 117 11.58 -2.96 -12.16
N ILE A 118 11.17 -1.99 -11.34
CA ILE A 118 11.71 -0.64 -11.32
C ILE A 118 12.27 -0.37 -9.92
N VAL A 119 13.54 0.00 -9.83
CA VAL A 119 14.14 0.49 -8.57
C VAL A 119 13.69 1.93 -8.37
N LEU A 120 12.99 2.18 -7.26
CA LEU A 120 12.51 3.50 -6.85
C LEU A 120 13.51 4.23 -5.95
N SER A 121 14.26 3.49 -5.13
CA SER A 121 15.34 4.06 -4.32
C SER A 121 16.43 3.03 -4.05
N ASP A 122 17.67 3.49 -4.05
CA ASP A 122 18.83 2.69 -3.66
C ASP A 122 18.88 2.47 -2.14
N PRO A 123 19.62 1.44 -1.68
CA PRO A 123 19.88 1.20 -0.27
C PRO A 123 20.33 2.45 0.48
N GLY A 124 19.64 2.77 1.58
CA GLY A 124 19.99 3.92 2.44
C GLY A 124 19.56 5.29 1.91
N LYS A 125 19.07 5.37 0.67
CA LYS A 125 18.48 6.59 0.06
C LYS A 125 16.95 6.58 0.14
N GLU A 126 16.38 5.89 1.12
CA GLU A 126 14.94 5.82 1.32
C GLU A 126 14.39 7.12 1.91
N SER A 127 13.17 7.49 1.53
CA SER A 127 12.42 8.54 2.22
C SER A 127 12.16 8.13 3.68
N PRO A 128 12.28 9.04 4.66
CA PRO A 128 11.87 8.76 6.03
C PRO A 128 10.37 8.41 6.06
N ASP A 129 9.98 7.54 7.00
CA ASP A 129 8.57 7.25 7.21
C ASP A 129 7.81 8.51 7.62
N LYS A 130 6.50 8.54 7.31
CA LYS A 130 5.66 9.74 7.50
C LYS A 130 5.66 10.24 8.94
N GLU A 131 5.70 9.33 9.91
CA GLU A 131 5.70 9.66 11.34
C GLU A 131 7.01 10.34 11.74
N THR A 132 8.14 9.82 11.29
CA THR A 132 9.46 10.43 11.45
C THR A 132 9.50 11.83 10.83
N VAL A 133 8.96 12.01 9.62
CA VAL A 133 8.90 13.33 8.97
C VAL A 133 8.10 14.33 9.79
N LEU A 134 6.89 13.94 10.21
CA LEU A 134 6.01 14.80 11.01
C LEU A 134 6.70 15.24 12.30
N LYS A 135 7.34 14.31 13.01
CA LYS A 135 8.07 14.58 14.24
C LYS A 135 9.23 15.57 14.02
N LEU A 136 10.04 15.37 12.99
CA LEU A 136 11.16 16.28 12.67
C LEU A 136 10.67 17.70 12.35
N ILE A 137 9.57 17.81 11.60
CA ILE A 137 8.95 19.08 11.27
C ILE A 137 8.43 19.77 12.53
N GLU A 138 7.69 19.04 13.38
CA GLU A 138 7.13 19.56 14.62
C GLU A 138 8.22 20.05 15.58
N GLU A 139 9.22 19.21 15.85
CA GLU A 139 10.35 19.56 16.72
C GLU A 139 11.09 20.81 16.20
N SER A 140 11.35 20.90 14.89
CA SER A 140 12.01 22.06 14.30
C SER A 140 11.15 23.33 14.39
N LEU A 141 9.84 23.23 14.16
CA LEU A 141 8.93 24.37 14.29
C LEU A 141 8.85 24.87 15.74
N LEU A 142 8.82 23.95 16.71
CA LEU A 142 8.81 24.27 18.14
C LEU A 142 10.15 24.88 18.60
N GLN A 143 11.28 24.51 18.00
CA GLN A 143 12.57 25.11 18.33
C GLN A 143 12.73 26.51 17.72
N ASP A 144 12.33 26.69 16.45
CA ASP A 144 12.67 27.88 15.68
C ASP A 144 11.62 29.00 15.72
N ARG A 145 10.32 28.66 15.64
CA ARG A 145 9.24 29.63 15.41
C ARG A 145 8.21 29.68 16.53
N TRP A 146 7.86 28.53 17.07
CA TRP A 146 6.73 28.36 17.98
C TRP A 146 7.16 27.83 19.35
N LYS A 147 8.28 28.35 19.87
CA LYS A 147 8.85 27.94 21.15
C LYS A 147 7.85 28.07 22.30
N GLY A 148 7.61 26.96 22.99
CA GLY A 148 6.67 26.85 24.10
C GLY A 148 5.19 26.92 23.68
N LYS A 149 4.87 26.70 22.40
CA LYS A 149 3.49 26.61 21.90
C LYS A 149 3.15 25.16 21.53
N THR A 150 1.90 24.92 21.18
CA THR A 150 1.42 23.60 20.72
C THR A 150 1.12 23.65 19.24
N ILE A 151 1.69 22.71 18.49
CA ILE A 151 1.36 22.50 17.08
C ILE A 151 0.22 21.49 17.01
N GLU A 152 -0.80 21.82 16.22
CA GLU A 152 -2.00 21.01 16.04
C GLU A 152 -2.20 20.76 14.54
N ASN A 153 -2.89 19.68 14.21
CA ASN A 153 -3.33 19.38 12.83
C ASN A 153 -2.20 19.45 11.77
N LEU A 154 -0.96 19.13 12.12
CA LEU A 154 0.16 19.09 11.17
C LEU A 154 -0.11 18.01 10.11
N ARG A 155 -0.20 18.44 8.86
CA ARG A 155 -0.44 17.58 7.70
C ARG A 155 0.64 17.83 6.67
N ILE A 156 1.11 16.73 6.08
CA ILE A 156 2.05 16.75 4.95
C ILE A 156 1.52 15.85 3.83
N GLY A 157 1.74 16.31 2.61
CA GLY A 157 1.48 15.55 1.39
C GLY A 157 2.53 14.46 1.14
N GLU A 158 2.43 13.83 -0.03
CA GLU A 158 3.41 12.86 -0.49
C GLU A 158 4.78 13.51 -0.76
N ALA A 159 5.84 12.75 -0.53
CA ALA A 159 7.20 13.22 -0.75
C ALA A 159 7.50 13.33 -2.25
N ILE A 160 8.10 14.45 -2.65
CA ILE A 160 8.75 14.59 -3.95
C ILE A 160 10.23 14.29 -3.76
N SER A 161 10.73 13.24 -4.42
CA SER A 161 12.15 12.90 -4.39
C SER A 161 12.95 13.73 -5.39
N GLY A 162 14.21 13.99 -5.05
CA GLY A 162 15.20 14.53 -5.97
C GLY A 162 16.62 14.26 -5.47
N SER A 163 17.61 14.76 -6.21
CA SER A 163 19.02 14.62 -5.86
C SER A 163 19.82 15.80 -6.36
N ASP A 164 20.72 16.32 -5.52
CA ASP A 164 21.70 17.34 -5.91
C ASP A 164 23.09 16.79 -5.65
N LEU A 165 23.97 16.73 -6.67
CA LEU A 165 25.36 16.31 -6.52
C LEU A 165 25.50 15.02 -5.67
N ASP A 166 24.72 14.00 -6.01
CA ASP A 166 24.61 12.68 -5.36
C ASP A 166 23.90 12.62 -3.98
N VAL A 167 23.56 13.77 -3.38
CA VAL A 167 22.77 13.84 -2.15
C VAL A 167 21.28 13.76 -2.46
N SER A 168 20.67 12.63 -2.09
CA SER A 168 19.23 12.43 -2.22
C SER A 168 18.45 13.26 -1.20
N TRP A 169 17.32 13.82 -1.65
CA TRP A 169 16.46 14.65 -0.84
C TRP A 169 14.99 14.38 -1.09
N PHE A 170 14.18 14.69 -0.07
CA PHE A 170 12.74 14.51 -0.06
C PHE A 170 12.07 15.82 0.33
N ARG A 171 11.25 16.36 -0.57
CA ARG A 171 10.51 17.60 -0.34
C ARG A 171 9.08 17.27 0.06
N TYR A 172 8.62 17.92 1.12
CA TYR A 172 7.26 17.84 1.62
C TYR A 172 6.61 19.21 1.60
N SER A 173 5.31 19.21 1.33
CA SER A 173 4.45 20.38 1.41
C SER A 173 3.28 20.10 2.34
N GLY A 174 2.76 21.11 3.00
CA GLY A 174 1.69 20.90 3.97
C GLY A 174 1.16 22.15 4.67
N ASP A 175 0.46 21.90 5.76
CA ASP A 175 -0.23 22.88 6.59
C ASP A 175 -0.20 22.43 8.06
N TYR A 176 -0.32 23.39 8.97
CA TYR A 176 -0.42 23.15 10.40
C TYR A 176 -1.15 24.29 11.10
N GLU A 177 -1.64 24.00 12.29
CA GLU A 177 -2.24 24.97 13.19
C GLU A 177 -1.37 25.14 14.44
N VAL A 178 -1.45 26.32 15.06
CA VAL A 178 -0.77 26.61 16.31
C VAL A 178 -1.75 27.19 17.29
N SER A 179 -1.78 26.60 18.47
CA SER A 179 -2.55 27.09 19.61
C SER A 179 -1.61 27.81 20.58
N MET A 180 -2.00 29.02 20.96
CA MET A 180 -1.32 29.80 21.99
C MET A 180 -2.19 29.92 23.25
N GLU A 181 -1.52 30.21 24.36
CA GLU A 181 -2.17 30.74 25.55
C GLU A 181 -3.01 31.97 25.17
N ASN A 182 -4.22 32.08 25.75
CA ASN A 182 -5.26 33.09 25.47
C ASN A 182 -6.17 32.84 24.25
N ASN A 183 -6.43 31.58 23.89
CA ASN A 183 -7.34 31.18 22.80
C ASN A 183 -6.97 31.73 21.40
N VAL A 184 -5.75 32.25 21.23
CA VAL A 184 -5.27 32.70 19.92
C VAL A 184 -4.84 31.48 19.13
N ARG A 185 -5.45 31.30 17.96
CA ARG A 185 -5.08 30.25 17.01
C ARG A 185 -4.53 30.84 15.72
N TYR A 186 -3.51 30.19 15.17
CA TYR A 186 -2.98 30.49 13.85
C TYR A 186 -3.15 29.28 12.95
N SER A 187 -3.60 29.53 11.72
CA SER A 187 -3.54 28.55 10.63
C SER A 187 -2.39 28.93 9.71
N CYS A 188 -1.45 28.00 9.52
CA CYS A 188 -0.25 28.16 8.72
C CYS A 188 -0.34 27.24 7.50
N THR A 189 -0.40 27.85 6.30
CA THR A 189 -0.51 27.12 5.03
C THR A 189 0.77 27.25 4.20
N ASN A 190 0.95 26.38 3.22
CA ASN A 190 2.09 26.40 2.31
C ASN A 190 3.45 26.21 3.02
N LEU A 191 3.52 25.34 4.02
CA LEU A 191 4.83 24.91 4.52
C LEU A 191 5.54 24.10 3.44
N ILE A 192 6.84 24.31 3.26
CA ILE A 192 7.68 23.59 2.31
C ILE A 192 9.01 23.30 2.98
N VAL A 193 9.33 22.03 3.06
CA VAL A 193 10.52 21.55 3.76
C VAL A 193 11.20 20.45 2.96
N ARG A 194 12.53 20.40 3.06
CA ARG A 194 13.36 19.38 2.44
C ARG A 194 14.09 18.59 3.51
N LEU A 195 14.00 17.27 3.44
CA LEU A 195 14.76 16.35 4.27
C LEU A 195 15.85 15.69 3.43
N PHE A 196 17.05 15.57 3.98
CA PHE A 196 18.18 14.90 3.33
C PHE A 196 19.10 14.27 4.38
N LYS A 197 19.93 13.33 3.94
CA LYS A 197 21.05 12.78 4.72
C LYS A 197 22.34 13.07 3.98
N ASP A 198 23.33 13.56 4.71
CA ASP A 198 24.69 13.56 4.18
C ASP A 198 25.22 12.12 4.15
N ASP A 199 26.16 11.82 3.25
CA ASP A 199 26.66 10.45 3.01
C ASP A 199 27.23 9.74 4.26
N SER A 200 27.57 10.49 5.31
CA SER A 200 28.07 9.98 6.59
C SER A 200 27.11 10.17 7.78
N ALA A 201 25.92 10.74 7.56
CA ALA A 201 25.00 11.08 8.62
C ALA A 201 23.97 9.96 8.88
N SER A 202 23.88 9.51 10.13
CA SER A 202 22.81 8.61 10.58
C SER A 202 21.45 9.32 10.67
N GLU A 203 21.47 10.64 10.86
CA GLU A 203 20.31 11.47 11.16
C GLU A 203 19.85 12.29 9.94
N TRP A 204 18.53 12.46 9.83
CA TRP A 204 17.91 13.31 8.81
C TRP A 204 18.12 14.78 9.17
N LYS A 205 18.58 15.55 8.19
CA LYS A 205 18.64 17.01 8.28
C LYS A 205 17.43 17.61 7.62
N LEU A 206 16.96 18.72 8.21
CA LEU A 206 15.80 19.46 7.77
C LEU A 206 16.24 20.83 7.25
N ASP A 207 15.90 21.14 6.01
CA ASP A 207 16.13 22.42 5.35
C ASP A 207 14.80 23.07 4.99
N TRP A 208 14.52 24.22 5.61
CA TRP A 208 13.28 24.96 5.41
C TRP A 208 13.35 25.78 4.12
N LYS A 209 12.38 25.57 3.22
CA LYS A 209 12.14 26.50 2.11
C LYS A 209 11.07 27.53 2.47
N GLU A 210 9.99 27.09 3.11
CA GLU A 210 8.89 27.92 3.60
C GLU A 210 8.39 27.35 4.94
N LYS A 211 8.34 28.15 6.00
CA LYS A 211 7.79 27.73 7.31
C LYS A 211 6.26 27.91 7.41
N GLY A 212 5.61 28.17 6.28
CA GLY A 212 4.19 28.42 6.16
C GLY A 212 3.81 29.89 6.42
N ILE A 213 2.79 30.36 5.69
CA ILE A 213 2.19 31.67 5.84
C ILE A 213 1.08 31.56 6.87
N CYS A 214 1.26 32.20 8.02
CA CYS A 214 0.38 32.05 9.17
C CYS A 214 -0.60 33.23 9.26
N ARG A 215 -1.88 32.91 9.40
CA ARG A 215 -2.95 33.89 9.64
C ARG A 215 -3.65 33.54 10.94
N GLN A 216 -3.96 34.56 11.74
CA GLN A 216 -4.76 34.36 12.94
C GLN A 216 -6.16 33.93 12.53
N THR A 217 -6.62 32.83 13.10
CA THR A 217 -7.97 32.32 12.90
C THR A 217 -8.87 33.02 13.91
N ALA A 218 -9.92 33.70 13.44
CA ALA A 218 -10.87 34.36 14.34
C ALA A 218 -11.51 33.30 15.25
N THR A 219 -11.46 33.53 16.57
CA THR A 219 -12.26 32.78 17.53
C THR A 219 -13.75 33.00 17.22
N PRO A 220 -14.63 31.99 17.32
CA PRO A 220 -16.05 32.11 16.95
C PRO A 220 -16.91 33.00 17.86
N ASN A 221 -16.33 33.95 18.59
CA ASN A 221 -17.01 34.71 19.64
C ASN A 221 -16.79 36.23 19.54
N ASP A 222 -16.81 36.81 18.34
CA ASP A 222 -17.00 38.26 18.19
C ASP A 222 -17.76 38.58 16.89
N SER A 223 -19.04 38.23 16.89
CA SER A 223 -20.05 38.99 16.17
C SER A 223 -20.98 39.59 17.22
N SER A 224 -20.62 40.80 17.65
CA SER A 224 -21.34 41.68 18.58
C SER A 224 -22.72 42.08 18.04
N PRO A 225 -23.58 42.70 18.88
CA PRO A 225 -23.52 44.15 19.04
C PRO A 225 -23.21 44.62 20.45
#